data_AF-A0A1Y2P251-F1
#
_entry.id   AF-A0A1Y2P251-F1
#
_cell.length_a   1.000
_cell.length_b   1.000
_cell.length_c   1.000
_cell.angle_alpha   90.00
_cell.angle_beta   90.00
_cell.angle_gamma   90.00
#
_symmetry.space_group_name_H-M   'P 1'
#
loop_
_entity.id
_entity.type
_entity.pdbx_description
1 polymer ?
#
loop_
_entity_poly.entity_id
_entity_poly.type
_entity_poly.pdbx_seq_one_letter_code
_entity_poly.pdbx_strand_id
1 'polypeptide(L)'
;MEHEDAETLARLLAAGADPNEVQGNSTLLTHAIDVEGDSTLQSGRPLAVHTTAILLAFGADPQLADPGGHTPMRMAEHYDHTLAMELLRRHINRHDGGGI
;
A
#
# COMPACT_ATOMS: atom_id res chain seq x y z
N MET A 1 2.09 17.99 -4.38
CA MET A 1 2.56 17.72 -3.01
C MET A 1 2.23 16.26 -2.72
N GLU A 2 2.87 15.33 -3.44
CA GLU A 2 2.51 13.89 -3.38
C GLU A 2 3.73 13.00 -3.04
N HIS A 3 4.95 13.55 -3.09
CA HIS A 3 6.18 12.86 -2.65
C HIS A 3 6.44 13.03 -1.15
N GLU A 4 5.87 14.06 -0.54
CA GLU A 4 6.15 14.42 0.86
C GLU A 4 5.49 13.41 1.83
N ASP A 5 4.35 12.85 1.43
CA ASP A 5 3.59 11.88 2.21
C ASP A 5 4.32 10.53 2.32
N ALA A 6 4.92 10.05 1.23
CA ALA A 6 5.64 8.77 1.19
C ALA A 6 6.94 8.79 2.03
N GLU A 7 7.73 9.86 1.91
CA GLU A 7 8.97 10.00 2.69
C GLU A 7 8.66 10.21 4.17
N THR A 8 7.63 10.99 4.48
CA THR A 8 7.16 11.18 5.86
C THR A 8 6.65 9.87 6.45
N LEU A 9 5.92 9.06 5.67
CA LEU A 9 5.50 7.72 6.07
C LEU A 9 6.69 6.85 6.42
N ALA A 10 7.69 6.78 5.55
CA ALA A 10 8.88 5.95 5.77
C ALA A 10 9.60 6.34 7.07
N ARG A 11 9.66 7.64 7.37
CA ARG A 11 10.24 8.15 8.62
C ARG A 11 9.41 7.80 9.85
N LEU A 12 8.08 7.84 9.76
CA LEU A 12 7.18 7.44 10.84
C LEU A 12 7.30 5.93 11.12
N LEU A 13 7.30 5.11 10.08
CA LEU A 13 7.49 3.66 10.19
C LEU A 13 8.86 3.32 10.78
N ALA A 14 9.91 4.01 10.33
CA ALA A 14 11.25 3.88 10.90
C ALA A 14 11.34 4.34 12.37
N ALA A 15 10.46 5.24 12.81
CA ALA A 15 10.34 5.65 14.20
C ALA A 15 9.57 4.64 15.07
N GLY A 16 9.08 3.54 14.49
CA GLY A 16 8.32 2.49 15.17
C GLY A 16 6.81 2.66 15.06
N ALA A 17 6.32 3.47 14.13
CA ALA A 17 4.89 3.50 13.82
C ALA A 17 4.45 2.16 13.18
N ASP A 18 3.26 1.71 13.53
CA ASP A 18 2.71 0.47 13.01
C ASP A 18 2.33 0.65 11.52
N PRO A 19 2.88 -0.15 10.59
CA PRO A 19 2.55 -0.08 9.16
C PRO A 19 1.11 -0.46 8.83
N ASN A 20 0.43 -1.07 9.81
CA ASN A 20 -0.96 -1.49 9.75
C ASN A 20 -1.90 -0.49 10.43
N GLU A 21 -1.39 0.65 10.89
CA GLU A 21 -2.22 1.67 11.50
C GLU A 21 -3.25 2.20 10.49
N VAL A 22 -4.45 2.48 11.01
CA VAL A 22 -5.51 3.12 10.26
C VAL A 22 -5.33 4.63 10.37
N GLN A 23 -5.07 5.28 9.24
CA GLN A 23 -5.03 6.73 9.14
C GLN A 23 -6.39 7.24 8.66
N GLY A 24 -7.14 7.85 9.59
CA GLY A 24 -8.48 8.37 9.31
C GLY A 24 -9.50 7.25 9.09
N ASN A 25 -9.76 6.91 7.82
CA ASN A 25 -10.74 5.90 7.41
C ASN A 25 -10.15 4.72 6.61
N SER A 26 -8.84 4.75 6.34
CA SER A 26 -8.15 3.75 5.53
C SER A 26 -6.90 3.26 6.26
N THR A 27 -6.47 2.00 6.04
CA THR A 27 -5.12 1.61 6.47
C THR A 27 -4.09 2.42 5.69
N LEU A 28 -2.89 2.59 6.25
CA LEU A 28 -1.77 3.19 5.54
C LEU A 28 -1.54 2.56 4.16
N LEU A 29 -1.66 1.23 4.08
CA LEU A 29 -1.48 0.48 2.84
C LEU A 29 -2.63 0.70 1.84
N THR A 30 -3.88 0.75 2.30
CA THR A 30 -5.02 1.03 1.43
C THR A 30 -4.99 2.47 0.90
N HIS A 31 -4.62 3.42 1.74
CA HIS A 31 -4.53 4.83 1.35
C HIS A 31 -3.40 5.07 0.33
N ALA A 32 -2.26 4.40 0.49
CA ALA A 32 -1.15 4.48 -0.46
C ALA A 32 -1.58 4.09 -1.90
N ILE A 33 -2.29 2.97 -2.04
CA ILE A 33 -2.74 2.47 -3.35
C ILE A 33 -3.80 3.40 -3.96
N ASP A 34 -4.69 3.95 -3.13
CA ASP A 34 -5.71 4.91 -3.56
C ASP A 34 -5.08 6.19 -4.14
N VAL A 35 -4.10 6.77 -3.43
CA VAL A 35 -3.35 7.94 -3.91
C VAL A 35 -2.58 7.59 -5.19
N GLU A 36 -1.83 6.49 -5.20
CA GLU A 36 -1.04 6.07 -6.35
C GLU A 36 -1.91 5.82 -7.61
N GLY A 37 -3.11 5.25 -7.43
CA GLY A 37 -4.08 5.09 -8.50
C GLY A 37 -4.65 6.41 -9.01
N ASP A 38 -5.06 7.31 -8.12
CA ASP A 38 -5.65 8.61 -8.49
C ASP A 38 -4.65 9.54 -9.20
N SER A 39 -3.39 9.58 -8.73
CA SER A 39 -2.33 10.38 -9.36
C SER A 39 -2.11 10.00 -10.83
N THR A 40 -2.32 8.74 -11.19
CA THR A 40 -2.15 8.25 -12.57
C THR A 40 -3.27 8.71 -13.49
N LEU A 41 -4.51 8.74 -12.99
CA LEU A 41 -5.67 9.22 -13.72
C LEU A 41 -5.58 10.72 -14.00
N GLN A 42 -5.03 11.48 -13.05
CA GLN A 42 -4.91 12.94 -13.18
C GLN A 42 -3.68 13.38 -13.99
N SER A 43 -2.53 12.75 -13.78
CA SER A 43 -1.26 13.23 -14.35
C SER A 43 -0.77 12.46 -15.58
N GLY A 44 -1.35 11.29 -15.89
CA GLY A 44 -0.83 10.40 -16.93
C GLY A 44 0.59 9.90 -16.68
N ARG A 45 1.06 10.01 -15.43
CA ARG A 45 2.36 9.51 -15.00
C ARG A 45 2.30 8.00 -14.81
N PRO A 46 3.42 7.28 -14.99
CA PRO A 46 3.46 5.85 -14.72
C PRO A 46 3.04 5.57 -13.27
N LEU A 47 2.25 4.52 -13.10
CA LEU A 47 1.80 3.97 -11.82
C LEU A 47 3.01 3.82 -10.88
N ALA A 48 3.04 4.64 -9.83
CA ALA A 48 4.04 4.54 -8.77
C ALA A 48 3.59 3.44 -7.80
N VAL A 49 4.56 2.69 -7.27
CA VAL A 49 4.35 1.72 -6.17
C VAL A 49 5.32 1.98 -5.04
N HIS A 50 5.80 3.22 -4.92
CA HIS A 50 6.86 3.58 -4.00
C HIS A 50 6.36 3.47 -2.56
N THR A 51 5.19 4.04 -2.28
CA THR A 51 4.60 4.04 -0.94
C THR A 51 4.11 2.64 -0.58
N THR A 52 3.46 1.94 -1.53
CA THR A 52 3.06 0.55 -1.37
C THR A 52 4.25 -0.36 -1.05
N ALA A 53 5.37 -0.23 -1.78
CA ALA A 53 6.57 -1.03 -1.55
C ALA A 53 7.24 -0.72 -0.21
N ILE A 54 7.29 0.55 0.22
CA ILE A 54 7.80 0.93 1.53
C ILE A 54 6.99 0.24 2.63
N LEU A 55 5.66 0.39 2.62
CA LEU A 55 4.80 -0.21 3.64
C LEU A 55 4.95 -1.73 3.71
N LEU A 56 4.97 -2.40 2.55
CA LEU A 56 5.21 -3.85 2.48
C LEU A 56 6.60 -4.25 2.99
N ALA A 57 7.63 -3.44 2.74
CA ALA A 57 8.98 -3.69 3.25
C ALA A 57 9.07 -3.52 4.78
N PHE A 58 8.26 -2.63 5.36
CA PHE A 58 8.12 -2.46 6.81
C PHE A 58 7.20 -3.50 7.46
N GLY A 59 6.60 -4.40 6.68
CA GLY A 59 5.75 -5.48 7.20
C GLY A 59 4.26 -5.13 7.27
N ALA A 60 3.79 -4.17 6.46
CA ALA A 60 2.36 -3.95 6.29
C ALA A 60 1.69 -5.23 5.77
N ASP A 61 0.54 -5.56 6.34
CA ASP A 61 -0.25 -6.73 5.97
C ASP A 61 -1.07 -6.44 4.70
N PRO A 62 -0.73 -7.05 3.56
CA PRO A 62 -1.44 -6.84 2.29
C PRO A 62 -2.89 -7.37 2.30
N GLN A 63 -3.25 -8.16 3.31
CA GLN A 63 -4.58 -8.73 3.48
C GLN A 63 -5.43 -7.97 4.51
N LEU A 64 -4.86 -6.98 5.20
CA LEU A 64 -5.57 -6.21 6.20
C LEU A 64 -6.58 -5.29 5.51
N ALA A 65 -7.86 -5.48 5.79
CA ALA A 65 -8.91 -4.58 5.33
C ALA A 65 -8.98 -3.35 6.22
N ASP A 66 -9.25 -2.19 5.61
CA ASP A 66 -9.58 -0.98 6.37
C ASP A 66 -10.97 -1.05 7.03
N PRO A 67 -11.33 -0.09 7.91
CA PRO A 67 -12.64 -0.07 8.57
C PRO A 67 -13.83 0.02 7.62
N GLY A 68 -13.64 0.54 6.41
CA GLY A 68 -14.64 0.55 5.33
C GLY A 68 -14.75 -0.80 4.61
N GLY A 69 -13.93 -1.78 4.96
CA GLY A 69 -13.91 -3.12 4.36
C GLY A 69 -13.17 -3.18 3.04
N HIS A 70 -12.39 -2.16 2.66
CA HIS A 70 -11.56 -2.25 1.47
C HIS A 70 -10.21 -2.87 1.82
N THR A 71 -9.85 -3.88 1.05
CA THR A 71 -8.52 -4.46 1.10
C THR A 71 -7.59 -3.72 0.13
N PRO A 72 -6.28 -3.68 0.41
CA PRO A 72 -5.26 -3.18 -0.51
C PRO A 72 -5.41 -3.79 -1.90
N MET A 73 -5.67 -5.09 -1.96
CA MET A 73 -5.87 -5.81 -3.22
C MET A 73 -7.12 -5.34 -3.97
N ARG A 74 -8.24 -5.10 -3.28
CA ARG A 74 -9.47 -4.60 -3.88
C ARG A 74 -9.30 -3.17 -4.43
N MET A 75 -8.51 -2.32 -3.77
CA MET A 75 -8.16 -1.01 -4.30
C MET A 75 -7.28 -1.12 -5.54
N ALA A 76 -6.26 -1.97 -5.50
CA ALA A 76 -5.39 -2.20 -6.65
C ALA A 76 -6.18 -2.72 -7.86
N GLU A 77 -7.16 -3.61 -7.64
CA GLU A 77 -8.09 -4.06 -8.70
C GLU A 77 -8.99 -2.95 -9.21
N HIS A 78 -9.52 -2.10 -8.33
CA HIS A 78 -10.39 -0.98 -8.71
C HIS A 78 -9.69 0.02 -9.64
N TYR A 79 -8.41 0.28 -9.41
CA TYR A 79 -7.59 1.19 -10.23
C TYR A 79 -6.86 0.48 -11.38
N ASP A 80 -7.09 -0.82 -11.61
CA ASP A 80 -6.36 -1.65 -12.59
C ASP A 80 -4.83 -1.54 -12.41
N HIS A 81 -4.40 -1.45 -11.14
CA HIS A 81 -3.04 -1.16 -10.74
C HIS A 81 -2.19 -2.43 -10.70
N THR A 82 -1.88 -2.98 -11.88
CA THR A 82 -1.19 -4.29 -12.03
C THR A 82 0.08 -4.42 -11.20
N LEU A 83 0.90 -3.36 -11.12
CA LEU A 83 2.14 -3.36 -10.33
C LEU A 83 1.88 -3.55 -8.82
N ALA A 84 0.89 -2.85 -8.27
CA ALA A 84 0.50 -3.00 -6.86
C ALA A 84 -0.07 -4.39 -6.61
N MET A 85 -0.89 -4.91 -7.54
CA MET A 85 -1.42 -6.27 -7.45
C MET A 85 -0.29 -7.32 -7.43
N GLU A 86 0.73 -7.20 -8.27
CA GLU A 86 1.87 -8.10 -8.29
C GLU A 86 2.70 -8.04 -7.00
N LEU A 87 2.95 -6.83 -6.48
CA LEU A 87 3.64 -6.62 -5.20
C LEU A 87 2.90 -7.27 -4.03
N LEU A 88 1.60 -7.00 -3.91
CA LEU A 88 0.74 -7.58 -2.88
C LEU A 88 0.74 -9.11 -2.98
N ARG A 89 0.52 -9.66 -4.18
CA ARG A 89 0.52 -11.13 -4.42
C ARG A 89 1.85 -11.76 -4.02
N ARG A 90 2.98 -11.13 -4.40
CA ARG A 90 4.32 -11.62 -4.03
C ARG A 90 4.52 -11.63 -2.52
N HIS A 91 4.07 -10.59 -1.82
CA HIS A 91 4.16 -10.54 -0.36
C HIS A 91 3.25 -11.56 0.34
N ILE A 92 1.99 -11.70 -0.10
CA ILE A 92 1.05 -12.69 0.42
C ILE A 92 1.62 -14.10 0.26
N ASN A 93 2.09 -14.45 -0.95
CA ASN A 93 2.66 -15.77 -1.23
C ASN A 93 3.98 -16.03 -0.48
N ARG A 94 4.71 -14.98 -0.11
CA ARG A 94 5.93 -15.10 0.70
C ARG A 94 5.62 -15.36 2.17
N HIS A 95 4.52 -14.83 2.68
CA HIS A 95 4.10 -15.01 4.07
C HIS A 95 3.38 -16.35 4.30
N ASP A 96 2.64 -16.85 3.31
CA ASP A 96 1.98 -18.17 3.34
C ASP A 96 2.96 -19.35 3.14
N GLY A 97 4.17 -19.08 2.61
CA GLY A 97 5.19 -20.10 2.30
C GLY A 97 6.17 -20.45 3.43
N GLY A 98 5.92 -20.01 4.67
CA GLY A 98 6.80 -20.20 5.83
C GLY A 98 6.74 -21.58 6.50
N GLY A 99 6.61 -22.66 5.72
CA GLY A 99 6.56 -24.03 6.24
C GLY A 99 7.24 -25.05 5.33
N ILE A 100 8.58 -25.09 5.36
CA ILE A 100 9.38 -26.29 5.06
C ILE A 100 10.44 -26.51 6.13
#